data_AF-A0A955JZ04-F1
#
_entry.id   AF-A0A955JZ04-F1
#
_cell.length_a   1.000
_cell.length_b   1.000
_cell.length_c   1.000
_cell.angle_alpha   90.00
_cell.angle_beta   90.00
_cell.angle_gamma   90.00
#
_symmetry.space_group_name_H-M   'P 1'
#
loop_
_entity.id
_entity.type
_entity.pdbx_description
1 polymer ?
#
loop_
_entity_poly.entity_id
_entity_poly.type
_entity_poly.pdbx_seq_one_letter_code
_entity_poly.pdbx_strand_id
1 'polypeptide(L)'
;MALENDRWQFPPFANGGARQALASVCFYVLDLPEPPTVIIADDTSGRIPSLVLREALRSETDMPPKHYFISGSATPDSKAGFRLNPDDSVLVVSEMIYSGRSVLSIIRRIVSDFGVPEHNHRVVSVAANAQGRNNLKFYLPKNELFIGSTHEQDGNYYVDRNNFSGVQKGVGSVHSVRRFGHDQPSVRLARNEARELGQIIHSDWLKSKNT
;
A
#
# COMPACT_ATOMS: atom_id res chain seq x y z
N MET A 1 1.32 13.95 -20.48
CA MET A 1 -0.16 14.02 -20.53
C MET A 1 -0.62 14.51 -19.17
N ALA A 2 -1.17 15.72 -19.08
CA ALA A 2 -1.69 16.24 -17.81
C ALA A 2 -3.00 15.51 -17.51
N LEU A 3 -3.05 14.75 -16.41
CA LEU A 3 -4.30 14.15 -15.93
C LEU A 3 -5.22 15.31 -15.53
N GLU A 4 -6.39 15.42 -16.15
CA GLU A 4 -7.39 16.45 -15.85
C GLU A 4 -7.77 16.39 -14.36
N ASN A 5 -7.39 17.44 -13.61
CA ASN A 5 -7.55 17.52 -12.15
C ASN A 5 -9.02 17.50 -11.68
N ASP A 6 -9.97 17.80 -12.55
CA ASP A 6 -11.38 17.99 -12.19
C ASP A 6 -12.20 16.69 -12.09
N ARG A 7 -11.70 15.57 -12.62
CA ARG A 7 -12.37 14.26 -12.53
C ARG A 7 -12.22 13.56 -11.18
N TRP A 8 -11.45 14.13 -10.27
CA TRP A 8 -11.02 13.47 -9.05
C TRP A 8 -11.32 14.39 -7.86
N GLN A 9 -12.54 14.44 -7.35
CA GLN A 9 -12.85 15.21 -6.12
C GLN A 9 -13.02 14.27 -4.93
N PHE A 10 -11.93 13.56 -4.58
CA PHE A 10 -11.93 12.58 -3.48
C PHE A 10 -11.19 13.10 -2.22
N PRO A 11 -11.84 13.13 -1.05
CA PRO A 11 -11.30 13.66 0.21
C PRO A 11 -9.95 13.08 0.70
N PRO A 12 -9.65 11.75 0.64
CA PRO A 12 -8.38 11.22 1.17
C PRO A 12 -7.18 11.44 0.24
N PHE A 13 -7.41 11.95 -0.97
CA PHE A 13 -6.39 12.27 -1.96
C PHE A 13 -6.59 13.65 -2.55
N ALA A 14 -7.12 14.61 -1.80
CA ALA A 14 -7.42 15.96 -2.30
C ALA A 14 -6.24 16.63 -3.04
N ASN A 15 -5.01 16.21 -2.75
CA ASN A 15 -3.79 16.67 -3.43
C ASN A 15 -3.52 15.87 -4.72
N GLY A 16 -3.44 16.57 -5.86
CA GLY A 16 -3.11 16.00 -7.18
C GLY A 16 -1.83 15.17 -7.19
N GLY A 17 -0.76 15.64 -6.54
CA GLY A 17 0.49 14.89 -6.41
C GLY A 17 0.33 13.52 -5.73
N ALA A 18 -0.48 13.41 -4.66
CA ALA A 18 -0.71 12.15 -3.97
C ALA A 18 -1.44 11.11 -4.82
N ARG A 19 -2.38 11.58 -5.66
CA ARG A 19 -3.06 10.73 -6.64
C ARG A 19 -2.11 10.24 -7.71
N GLN A 20 -1.29 11.14 -8.25
CA GLN A 20 -0.34 10.78 -9.28
C GLN A 20 0.66 9.71 -8.78
N ALA A 21 1.20 9.89 -7.58
CA ALA A 21 2.08 8.89 -6.99
C ALA A 21 1.38 7.55 -6.78
N LEU A 22 0.15 7.55 -6.26
CA LEU A 22 -0.61 6.31 -6.10
C LEU A 22 -0.91 5.64 -7.45
N ALA A 23 -1.29 6.40 -8.46
CA ALA A 23 -1.49 5.89 -9.81
C ALA A 23 -0.20 5.27 -10.37
N SER A 24 0.95 5.94 -10.20
CA SER A 24 2.24 5.42 -10.64
C SER A 24 2.64 4.13 -9.90
N VAL A 25 2.32 4.01 -8.61
CA VAL A 25 2.49 2.77 -7.84
C VAL A 25 1.61 1.67 -8.42
N CYS A 26 0.35 1.97 -8.72
CA CYS A 26 -0.55 0.99 -9.32
C CYS A 26 -0.09 0.55 -10.70
N PHE A 27 0.35 1.48 -11.55
CA PHE A 27 0.86 1.16 -12.88
C PHE A 27 2.10 0.28 -12.80
N TYR A 28 3.04 0.61 -11.91
CA TYR A 28 4.22 -0.23 -11.67
C TYR A 28 3.83 -1.67 -11.28
N VAL A 29 2.83 -1.83 -10.40
CA VAL A 29 2.37 -3.16 -9.95
C VAL A 29 1.62 -3.90 -11.06
N LEU A 30 0.79 -3.20 -11.85
CA LEU A 30 0.08 -3.77 -13.01
C LEU A 30 1.04 -4.14 -14.15
N ASP A 31 2.20 -3.49 -14.24
CA ASP A 31 3.25 -3.78 -15.21
C ASP A 31 4.18 -4.92 -14.80
N LEU A 32 3.99 -5.50 -13.60
CA LEU A 32 4.78 -6.66 -13.18
C LEU A 32 4.46 -7.86 -14.09
N PRO A 33 5.49 -8.63 -14.53
CA PRO A 33 5.28 -9.82 -15.34
C PRO A 33 4.37 -10.85 -14.67
N GLU A 34 4.46 -10.94 -13.34
CA GLU A 34 3.62 -11.79 -12.50
C GLU A 34 3.03 -10.94 -11.38
N PRO A 35 1.69 -10.90 -11.25
CA PRO A 35 1.04 -10.17 -10.18
C PRO A 35 1.36 -10.80 -8.82
N PRO A 36 1.38 -10.01 -7.73
CA PRO A 36 1.62 -10.55 -6.40
C PRO A 36 0.51 -11.51 -6.00
N THR A 37 0.85 -12.63 -5.37
CA THR A 37 -0.15 -13.55 -4.81
C THR A 37 -0.74 -13.04 -3.48
N VAL A 38 0.00 -12.16 -2.79
CA VAL A 38 -0.37 -11.60 -1.49
C VAL A 38 -0.04 -10.12 -1.43
N ILE A 39 -0.98 -9.31 -0.94
CA ILE A 39 -0.80 -7.92 -0.56
C ILE A 39 -0.82 -7.82 0.97
N ILE A 40 0.26 -7.28 1.54
CA ILE A 40 0.37 -7.01 2.99
C ILE A 40 0.51 -5.51 3.19
N ALA A 41 -0.49 -4.88 3.78
CA ALA A 41 -0.45 -3.46 4.06
C ALA A 41 -0.01 -3.16 5.50
N ASP A 42 0.77 -2.10 5.70
CA ASP A 42 0.90 -1.48 7.03
C ASP A 42 -0.50 -1.06 7.47
N ASP A 43 -0.98 -1.64 8.57
CA ASP A 43 -2.41 -1.65 8.91
C ASP A 43 -3.03 -0.24 9.08
N THR A 44 -2.22 0.78 9.35
CA THR A 44 -2.71 2.16 9.39
C THR A 44 -2.49 2.92 8.08
N SER A 45 -1.23 3.06 7.65
CA SER A 45 -0.88 3.94 6.53
C SER A 45 -1.13 3.27 5.18
N GLY A 46 -0.76 1.99 5.04
CA GLY A 46 -0.90 1.22 3.80
C GLY A 46 -2.34 0.84 3.45
N ARG A 47 -3.32 1.10 4.32
CA ARG A 47 -4.68 0.58 4.18
C ARG A 47 -5.42 1.09 2.94
N ILE A 48 -5.47 2.41 2.72
CA ILE A 48 -6.15 2.95 1.54
C ILE A 48 -5.39 2.61 0.24
N PRO A 49 -4.06 2.83 0.13
CA PRO A 49 -3.32 2.47 -1.09
C PRO A 49 -3.45 0.99 -1.45
N SER A 50 -3.42 0.09 -0.47
CA SER A 50 -3.55 -1.35 -0.75
C SER A 50 -4.95 -1.76 -1.19
N LEU A 51 -6.00 -1.07 -0.74
CA LEU A 51 -7.36 -1.29 -1.23
C LEU A 51 -7.49 -0.84 -2.69
N VAL A 52 -6.95 0.33 -3.04
CA VAL A 52 -6.93 0.83 -4.42
C VAL A 52 -6.19 -0.15 -5.33
N LEU A 53 -4.98 -0.58 -4.93
CA LEU A 53 -4.18 -1.56 -5.65
C LEU A 53 -4.92 -2.89 -5.85
N ARG A 54 -5.55 -3.40 -4.78
CA ARG A 54 -6.31 -4.64 -4.85
C ARG A 54 -7.45 -4.54 -5.87
N GLU A 55 -8.17 -3.42 -5.90
CA GLU A 55 -9.28 -3.24 -6.84
C GLU A 55 -8.78 -3.04 -8.27
N ALA A 56 -7.62 -2.41 -8.47
CA ALA A 56 -6.97 -2.33 -9.78
C ALA A 56 -6.52 -3.72 -10.29
N LEU A 57 -5.93 -4.56 -9.42
CA LEU A 57 -5.46 -5.91 -9.76
C LEU A 57 -6.60 -6.94 -9.92
N ARG A 58 -7.76 -6.70 -9.30
CA ARG A 58 -8.91 -7.60 -9.38
C ARG A 58 -9.36 -7.84 -10.82
N SER A 59 -9.20 -6.84 -11.69
CA SER A 59 -9.58 -6.94 -13.10
C SER A 59 -8.60 -7.76 -13.95
N GLU A 60 -7.38 -8.01 -13.46
CA GLU A 60 -6.31 -8.68 -14.21
C GLU A 60 -6.16 -10.17 -13.87
N THR A 61 -6.85 -10.65 -12.83
CA THR A 61 -6.65 -12.01 -12.30
C THR A 61 -7.96 -12.68 -11.95
N ASP A 62 -8.14 -13.93 -12.36
CA ASP A 62 -9.28 -14.75 -11.93
C ASP A 62 -9.25 -15.02 -10.42
N MET A 63 -8.04 -15.07 -9.86
CA MET A 63 -7.79 -15.22 -8.43
C MET A 63 -7.08 -13.97 -7.88
N PRO A 64 -7.84 -13.02 -7.30
CA PRO A 64 -7.24 -11.80 -6.78
C PRO A 64 -6.28 -12.11 -5.61
N PRO A 65 -5.27 -11.25 -5.40
CA PRO A 65 -4.29 -11.46 -4.33
C PRO A 65 -4.95 -11.57 -2.95
N LYS A 66 -4.44 -12.45 -2.09
CA LYS A 66 -4.81 -12.46 -0.67
C LYS A 66 -4.44 -11.09 -0.08
N HIS A 67 -5.30 -10.50 0.75
CA HIS A 67 -5.08 -9.16 1.28
C HIS A 67 -5.12 -9.14 2.80
N TYR A 68 -3.99 -8.78 3.41
CA TYR A 68 -3.82 -8.74 4.85
C TYR A 68 -3.33 -7.37 5.33
N PHE A 69 -3.58 -7.09 6.60
CA PHE A 69 -3.07 -5.91 7.27
C PHE A 69 -2.23 -6.33 8.47
N ILE A 70 -1.01 -5.80 8.54
CA ILE A 70 -0.07 -6.07 9.62
C ILE A 70 0.43 -4.72 10.16
N SER A 71 0.37 -4.57 11.47
CA SER A 71 1.03 -3.47 12.17
C SER A 71 2.53 -3.74 12.25
N GLY A 72 3.36 -2.82 11.74
CA GLY A 72 4.80 -2.86 11.96
C GLY A 72 5.22 -2.58 13.42
N SER A 73 4.26 -2.39 14.33
CA SER A 73 4.46 -2.27 15.78
C SER A 73 4.05 -3.54 16.55
N ALA A 74 3.76 -4.63 15.85
CA ALA A 74 3.45 -5.92 16.45
C ALA A 74 4.64 -6.44 17.27
N THR A 75 4.37 -6.99 18.47
CA THR A 75 5.41 -7.73 19.20
C THR A 75 5.63 -9.13 18.59
N PRO A 76 6.80 -9.75 18.80
CA PRO A 76 7.09 -11.12 18.32
C PRO A 76 6.05 -12.16 18.75
N ASP A 77 5.45 -12.02 19.93
CA ASP A 77 4.49 -12.99 20.46
C ASP A 77 3.08 -12.88 19.87
N SER A 78 2.80 -11.78 19.16
CA SER A 78 1.47 -11.49 18.65
C SER A 78 1.21 -12.34 17.41
N LYS A 79 0.20 -13.21 17.35
CA LYS A 79 -0.07 -14.08 16.17
C LYS A 79 -0.94 -13.40 15.11
N ALA A 80 -0.61 -13.57 13.83
CA ALA A 80 -1.25 -12.82 12.73
C ALA A 80 -2.61 -13.35 12.26
N GLY A 81 -3.07 -14.51 12.74
CA GLY A 81 -4.40 -15.06 12.40
C GLY A 81 -4.58 -15.50 10.93
N PHE A 82 -3.58 -15.31 10.06
CA PHE A 82 -3.53 -15.81 8.68
C PHE A 82 -2.28 -16.68 8.48
N ARG A 83 -2.17 -17.31 7.30
CA ARG A 83 -1.02 -18.10 6.88
C ARG A 83 -0.58 -17.66 5.48
N LEU A 84 0.72 -17.71 5.23
CA LEU A 84 1.34 -17.54 3.92
C LEU A 84 2.01 -18.85 3.53
N ASN A 85 2.14 -19.08 2.22
CA ASN A 85 2.97 -20.17 1.69
C ASN A 85 4.39 -19.64 1.43
N PRO A 86 5.45 -20.46 1.61
CA PRO A 86 6.82 -20.05 1.30
C PRO A 86 7.01 -19.53 -0.15
N ASP A 87 6.21 -20.03 -1.09
CA ASP A 87 6.25 -19.65 -2.51
C ASP A 87 5.35 -18.44 -2.83
N ASP A 88 4.66 -17.86 -1.85
CA ASP A 88 3.83 -16.66 -2.08
C ASP A 88 4.74 -15.49 -2.51
N SER A 89 4.42 -14.86 -3.65
CA SER A 89 4.94 -13.55 -4.04
C SER A 89 4.21 -12.46 -3.26
N VAL A 90 4.93 -11.68 -2.46
CA VAL A 90 4.37 -10.75 -1.47
C VAL A 90 4.66 -9.29 -1.85
N LEU A 91 3.60 -8.50 -1.95
CA LEU A 91 3.67 -7.04 -2.07
C LEU A 91 3.38 -6.38 -0.73
N VAL A 92 4.39 -5.76 -0.12
CA VAL A 92 4.25 -4.93 1.07
C VAL A 92 3.88 -3.51 0.66
N VAL A 93 2.75 -3.01 1.15
CA VAL A 93 2.22 -1.70 0.81
C VAL A 93 2.29 -0.78 2.03
N SER A 94 2.99 0.34 1.88
CA SER A 94 2.84 1.49 2.77
C SER A 94 2.28 2.66 1.98
N GLU A 95 1.66 3.61 2.66
CA GLU A 95 1.47 4.92 2.04
C GLU A 95 2.76 5.73 2.09
N MET A 96 3.40 5.73 3.27
CA MET A 96 4.58 6.55 3.52
C MET A 96 5.66 5.76 4.24
N ILE A 97 6.90 5.98 3.81
CA ILE A 97 8.10 5.44 4.47
C ILE A 97 8.92 6.59 5.05
N TYR A 98 8.89 6.74 6.38
CA TYR A 98 9.72 7.72 7.09
C TYR A 98 11.05 7.14 7.56
N SER A 99 11.05 6.12 8.41
CA SER A 99 12.29 5.48 8.88
C SER A 99 12.55 4.12 8.23
N GLY A 100 11.55 3.54 7.53
CA GLY A 100 11.57 2.17 7.06
C GLY A 100 11.31 1.11 8.13
N ARG A 101 11.31 1.46 9.42
CA ARG A 101 11.21 0.49 10.53
C ARG A 101 9.94 -0.35 10.50
N SER A 102 8.79 0.26 10.20
CA SER A 102 7.50 -0.44 10.14
C SER A 102 7.51 -1.50 9.03
N VAL A 103 7.96 -1.10 7.82
CA VAL A 103 8.08 -1.99 6.66
C VAL A 103 9.09 -3.11 6.91
N LEU A 104 10.26 -2.81 7.48
CA LEU A 104 11.25 -3.83 7.83
C LEU A 104 10.73 -4.82 8.86
N SER A 105 9.97 -4.35 9.85
CA SER A 105 9.37 -5.23 10.86
C SER A 105 8.33 -6.16 10.23
N ILE A 106 7.54 -5.66 9.28
CA ILE A 106 6.62 -6.49 8.49
C ILE A 106 7.39 -7.53 7.67
N ILE A 107 8.44 -7.14 6.94
CA ILE A 107 9.25 -8.06 6.12
C ILE A 107 9.89 -9.14 6.97
N ARG A 108 10.59 -8.77 8.05
CA ARG A 108 11.23 -9.73 8.95
C ARG A 108 10.25 -10.75 9.48
N ARG A 109 9.03 -10.30 9.75
CA ARG A 109 7.96 -11.15 10.23
C ARG A 109 7.43 -12.09 9.17
N ILE A 110 7.30 -11.62 7.94
CA ILE A 110 6.95 -12.46 6.79
C ILE A 110 7.99 -13.60 6.65
N VAL A 111 9.28 -13.26 6.77
CA VAL A 111 10.38 -14.25 6.75
C VAL A 111 10.32 -15.19 7.95
N SER A 112 10.28 -14.66 9.18
CA SER A 112 10.43 -15.46 10.41
C SER A 112 9.22 -16.32 10.72
N ASP A 113 8.01 -15.77 10.55
CA ASP A 113 6.79 -16.41 11.02
C ASP A 113 6.18 -17.32 9.94
N PHE A 114 6.48 -17.06 8.66
CA PHE A 114 5.86 -17.76 7.54
C PHE A 114 6.85 -18.39 6.56
N GLY A 115 8.16 -18.13 6.70
CA GLY A 115 9.18 -18.75 5.86
C GLY A 115 9.19 -18.28 4.41
N VAL A 116 8.55 -17.15 4.08
CA VAL A 116 8.62 -16.56 2.74
C VAL A 116 9.99 -15.87 2.60
N PRO A 117 10.80 -16.23 1.60
CA PRO A 117 12.17 -15.72 1.50
C PRO A 117 12.19 -14.26 1.03
N GLU A 118 13.22 -13.51 1.42
CA GLU A 118 13.32 -12.07 1.14
C GLU A 118 13.25 -11.70 -0.35
N HIS A 119 13.67 -12.59 -1.26
CA HIS A 119 13.60 -12.36 -2.70
C HIS A 119 12.19 -12.44 -3.29
N ASN A 120 11.21 -12.93 -2.53
CA ASN A 120 9.79 -12.93 -2.91
C ASN A 120 9.05 -11.66 -2.48
N HIS A 121 9.75 -10.69 -1.91
CA HIS A 121 9.14 -9.50 -1.31
C HIS A 121 9.39 -8.25 -2.15
N ARG A 122 8.29 -7.59 -2.54
CA ARG A 122 8.27 -6.24 -3.12
C ARG A 122 7.75 -5.25 -2.11
N VAL A 123 8.23 -4.03 -2.18
CA VAL A 123 7.72 -2.91 -1.39
C VAL A 123 7.29 -1.79 -2.32
N VAL A 124 6.05 -1.35 -2.15
CA VAL A 124 5.54 -0.15 -2.78
C VAL A 124 5.14 0.89 -1.73
N SER A 125 5.40 2.15 -2.03
CA SER A 125 4.95 3.25 -1.20
C SER A 125 4.57 4.45 -2.04
N VAL A 126 3.52 5.17 -1.64
CA VAL A 126 3.12 6.42 -2.31
C VAL A 126 4.22 7.46 -2.14
N ALA A 127 4.79 7.58 -0.94
CA ALA A 127 5.87 8.52 -0.64
C ALA A 127 6.95 7.90 0.26
N ALA A 128 8.15 8.48 0.22
CA ALA A 128 9.23 8.15 1.15
C ALA A 128 10.21 9.31 1.34
N ASN A 129 10.70 9.53 2.55
CA ASN A 129 11.81 10.47 2.77
C ASN A 129 13.16 9.84 2.36
N ALA A 130 14.25 10.61 2.40
CA ALA A 130 15.58 10.10 2.05
C ALA A 130 16.07 9.00 3.01
N GLN A 131 15.85 9.18 4.32
CA GLN A 131 16.29 8.22 5.34
C GLN A 131 15.65 6.84 5.16
N GLY A 132 14.34 6.78 5.02
CA GLY A 132 13.57 5.56 4.81
C GLY A 132 13.92 4.85 3.51
N ARG A 133 14.13 5.61 2.42
CA ARG A 133 14.65 5.07 1.15
C ARG A 133 16.00 4.41 1.34
N ASN A 134 16.94 5.10 1.99
CA ASN A 134 18.28 4.58 2.20
C ASN A 134 18.27 3.35 3.11
N ASN A 135 17.51 3.39 4.21
CA ASN A 135 17.41 2.25 5.11
C ASN A 135 16.89 1.01 4.38
N LEU A 136 15.81 1.12 3.60
CA LEU A 136 15.23 -0.04 2.91
C LEU A 136 16.13 -0.59 1.81
N LYS A 137 16.90 0.25 1.11
CA LYS A 137 17.86 -0.19 0.08
C LYS A 137 18.94 -1.15 0.60
N PHE A 138 19.24 -1.12 1.90
CA PHE A 138 20.19 -2.06 2.50
C PHE A 138 19.59 -3.44 2.80
N TYR A 139 18.27 -3.55 2.87
CA TYR A 139 17.57 -4.79 3.27
C TYR A 139 16.76 -5.42 2.13
N LEU A 140 16.40 -4.64 1.12
CA LEU A 140 15.68 -5.15 -0.05
C LEU A 140 16.67 -5.45 -1.17
N PRO A 141 16.50 -6.58 -1.89
CA PRO A 141 17.21 -6.81 -3.13
C PRO A 141 17.03 -5.62 -4.10
N LYS A 142 17.99 -5.43 -5.00
CA LYS A 142 17.91 -4.36 -6.00
C LYS A 142 16.59 -4.49 -6.78
N ASN A 143 15.89 -3.36 -6.96
CA ASN A 143 14.62 -3.22 -7.68
C ASN A 143 13.35 -3.71 -6.96
N GLU A 144 13.43 -4.07 -5.68
CA GLU A 144 12.26 -4.51 -4.91
C GLU A 144 11.59 -3.37 -4.11
N LEU A 145 12.02 -2.11 -4.32
CA LEU A 145 11.39 -0.92 -3.73
C LEU A 145 10.96 0.06 -4.83
N PHE A 146 9.65 0.27 -4.94
CA PHE A 146 9.08 1.32 -5.78
C PHE A 146 8.43 2.40 -4.93
N ILE A 147 8.78 3.66 -5.22
CA ILE A 147 8.17 4.84 -4.60
C ILE A 147 7.42 5.59 -5.68
N GLY A 148 6.18 5.98 -5.37
CA GLY A 148 5.34 6.73 -6.29
C GLY A 148 6.04 7.97 -6.83
N SER A 149 5.92 8.16 -8.14
CA SER A 149 6.45 9.30 -8.86
C SER A 149 5.44 10.44 -8.84
N THR A 150 5.87 11.61 -8.40
CA THR A 150 5.15 12.87 -8.57
C THR A 150 5.90 13.74 -9.58
N HIS A 151 5.18 14.51 -10.40
CA HIS A 151 5.79 15.62 -11.13
C HIS A 151 6.07 16.84 -10.22
N GLU A 152 5.51 16.86 -9.02
CA GLU A 152 5.63 17.95 -8.04
C GLU A 152 6.63 17.60 -6.92
N GLN A 153 7.49 18.55 -6.52
CA GLN A 153 8.46 18.39 -5.43
C GLN A 153 7.78 18.50 -4.06
N ASP A 154 6.79 17.67 -3.76
CA ASP A 154 5.90 17.99 -2.65
C ASP A 154 6.26 17.27 -1.35
N GLY A 155 6.98 18.01 -0.51
CA GLY A 155 7.08 17.77 0.95
C GLY A 155 5.73 17.87 1.69
N ASN A 156 4.61 18.06 0.98
CA ASN A 156 3.28 18.32 1.54
C ASN A 156 2.35 17.09 1.61
N TYR A 157 2.87 15.88 1.42
CA TYR A 157 2.13 14.65 1.76
C TYR A 157 1.64 14.61 3.23
N TYR A 158 2.25 15.41 4.11
CA TYR A 158 2.10 15.35 5.55
C TYR A 158 0.83 15.97 6.14
N VAL A 159 0.04 16.73 5.37
CA VAL A 159 -0.85 17.71 6.03
C VAL A 159 -2.22 17.12 6.44
N ASP A 160 -2.68 15.99 5.91
CA ASP A 160 -4.04 15.51 6.23
C ASP A 160 -4.17 13.99 6.38
N ARG A 161 -3.55 13.38 7.40
CA ARG A 161 -3.83 11.97 7.75
C ARG A 161 -3.85 11.65 9.24
N ASN A 162 -5.06 11.65 9.78
CA ASN A 162 -5.42 10.83 10.94
C ASN A 162 -6.85 10.23 10.89
N ASN A 163 -7.67 10.57 9.88
CA ASN A 163 -9.13 10.38 9.99
C ASN A 163 -9.76 9.34 9.04
N PHE A 164 -9.05 8.78 8.07
CA PHE A 164 -9.69 7.94 7.02
C PHE A 164 -9.46 6.43 7.12
N SER A 165 -8.47 5.98 7.92
CA SER A 165 -8.21 4.54 8.07
C SER A 165 -9.23 3.84 8.98
N GLY A 166 -9.95 4.61 9.82
CA GLY A 166 -10.83 4.09 10.87
C GLY A 166 -10.09 3.32 11.98
N VAL A 167 -8.75 3.34 11.97
CA VAL A 167 -7.90 2.54 12.86
C VAL A 167 -6.70 3.32 13.37
N GLN A 168 -6.29 3.08 14.61
CA GLN A 168 -5.06 3.65 15.20
C GLN A 168 -4.04 2.55 15.51
N LYS A 169 -2.74 2.86 15.41
CA LYS A 169 -1.69 1.91 15.81
C LYS A 169 -1.83 1.65 17.30
N GLY A 170 -2.20 0.41 17.66
CA GLY A 170 -2.06 -0.08 19.02
C GLY A 170 -0.60 -0.47 19.25
N VAL A 171 0.00 -0.02 20.36
CA VAL A 171 1.36 -0.44 20.73
C VAL A 171 1.34 -1.95 20.99
N GLY A 172 2.24 -2.69 20.34
CA GLY A 172 2.44 -4.12 20.57
C GLY A 172 1.45 -5.08 19.93
N SER A 173 0.42 -4.61 19.20
CA SER A 173 -0.58 -5.47 18.56
C SER A 173 -0.28 -5.75 17.07
N VAL A 174 -0.60 -6.95 16.57
CA VAL A 174 -0.54 -7.27 15.12
C VAL A 174 -1.50 -6.43 14.31
N HIS A 175 -2.65 -6.12 14.91
CA HIS A 175 -3.67 -5.32 14.27
C HIS A 175 -3.78 -3.98 14.99
N SER A 176 -3.85 -2.91 14.22
CA SER A 176 -4.34 -1.62 14.65
C SER A 176 -5.68 -1.77 15.36
N VAL A 177 -5.86 -1.01 16.44
CA VAL A 177 -7.10 -1.06 17.21
C VAL A 177 -8.14 -0.28 16.42
N ARG A 178 -9.25 -0.95 16.07
CA ARG A 178 -10.45 -0.26 15.57
C ARG A 178 -10.95 0.62 16.70
N ARG A 179 -10.99 1.94 16.49
CA ARG A 179 -11.73 2.80 17.41
C ARG A 179 -13.22 2.52 17.19
N PHE A 180 -13.84 1.82 18.14
CA PHE A 180 -15.29 1.86 18.26
C PHE A 180 -15.70 3.32 18.45
N GLY A 181 -16.61 3.81 17.60
CA GLY A 181 -17.04 5.21 17.58
C GLY A 181 -16.37 6.11 16.53
N HIS A 182 -15.36 5.64 15.79
CA HIS A 182 -14.99 6.29 14.52
C HIS A 182 -16.04 5.95 13.46
N ASP A 183 -16.51 6.97 12.77
CA ASP A 183 -17.67 6.99 11.88
C ASP A 183 -17.65 5.82 10.88
N GLN A 184 -18.40 4.73 11.14
CA GLN A 184 -18.56 3.61 10.20
C GLN A 184 -18.91 4.07 8.75
N PRO A 185 -19.71 5.14 8.58
CA PRO A 185 -19.85 5.86 7.31
C PRO A 185 -18.53 6.26 6.64
N SER A 186 -17.55 6.86 7.34
CA SER A 186 -16.28 7.28 6.75
C SER A 186 -15.41 6.10 6.28
N VAL A 187 -15.42 4.98 7.02
CA VAL A 187 -14.75 3.75 6.59
C VAL A 187 -15.40 3.15 5.35
N ARG A 188 -16.74 3.19 5.27
CA ARG A 188 -17.48 2.75 4.09
C ARG A 188 -17.19 3.64 2.90
N LEU A 189 -17.19 4.96 3.10
CA LEU A 189 -16.86 5.95 2.09
C LEU A 189 -15.45 5.70 1.54
N ALA A 190 -14.44 5.62 2.40
CA ALA A 190 -13.06 5.38 1.99
C ALA A 190 -12.86 4.07 1.20
N ARG A 191 -13.66 3.02 1.50
CA ARG A 191 -13.65 1.77 0.73
C ARG A 191 -14.31 1.90 -0.64
N ASN A 192 -15.43 2.63 -0.71
CA ASN A 192 -16.10 2.89 -1.99
C ASN A 192 -15.20 3.75 -2.88
N GLU A 193 -14.57 4.77 -2.32
CA GLU A 193 -13.61 5.62 -3.02
C GLU A 193 -12.39 4.82 -3.49
N ALA A 194 -11.84 3.93 -2.63
CA ALA A 194 -10.72 3.09 -3.04
C ALA A 194 -11.09 2.17 -4.22
N ARG A 195 -12.32 1.68 -4.27
CA ARG A 195 -12.84 0.89 -5.39
C ARG A 195 -12.95 1.72 -6.66
N GLU A 196 -13.60 2.86 -6.59
CA GLU A 196 -13.78 3.75 -7.75
C GLU A 196 -12.42 4.19 -8.32
N LEU A 197 -11.51 4.61 -7.45
CA LEU A 197 -10.14 4.98 -7.83
C LEU A 197 -9.37 3.81 -8.45
N GLY A 198 -9.48 2.60 -7.88
CA GLY A 198 -8.85 1.40 -8.45
C GLY A 198 -9.36 1.09 -9.87
N GLN A 199 -10.66 1.22 -10.10
CA GLN A 199 -11.28 1.01 -11.41
C GLN A 199 -10.84 2.05 -12.44
N ILE A 200 -10.79 3.33 -12.05
CA ILE A 200 -10.35 4.39 -12.97
C ILE A 200 -8.86 4.22 -13.31
N ILE A 201 -8.01 3.95 -12.33
CA ILE A 201 -6.58 3.68 -12.55
C ILE A 201 -6.39 2.50 -13.50
N HIS A 202 -7.12 1.41 -13.29
CA HIS A 202 -7.06 0.24 -14.17
C HIS A 202 -7.49 0.59 -15.61
N SER A 203 -8.58 1.34 -15.77
CA SER A 203 -9.02 1.83 -17.09
C SER A 203 -7.96 2.69 -17.78
N ASP A 204 -7.30 3.59 -17.05
CA ASP A 204 -6.28 4.47 -17.59
C ASP A 204 -4.98 3.70 -17.93
N TRP A 205 -4.63 2.69 -17.14
CA TRP A 205 -3.54 1.77 -17.45
C TRP A 205 -3.80 1.03 -18.77
N LEU A 206 -5.00 0.45 -18.97
CA LEU A 206 -5.37 -0.21 -20.22
C LEU A 206 -5.28 0.72 -21.43
N LYS A 207 -5.72 1.99 -21.28
CA LYS A 207 -5.57 2.99 -22.36
C LYS A 207 -4.10 3.22 -22.68
N SER A 208 -3.24 3.34 -21.67
CA SER A 208 -1.81 3.59 -21.86
C SER A 208 -1.08 2.48 -22.62
N LYS A 209 -1.55 1.23 -22.53
CA LYS A 209 -1.00 0.08 -23.28
C LYS A 209 -1.38 0.06 -24.77
N ASN A 210 -2.43 0.78 -25.14
CA ASN A 210 -2.98 0.80 -26.51
C ASN A 210 -2.59 2.05 -27.31
N THR A 211 -1.68 2.88 -26.76
CA THR A 211 -1.09 4.06 -27.39
C THR A 211 0.39 3.83 -27.64
#